data_AF-A0A962SWF4-F1
#
_entry.id   AF-A0A962SWF4-F1
#
_cell.length_a   1.000
_cell.length_b   1.000
_cell.length_c   1.000
_cell.angle_alpha   90.00
_cell.angle_beta   90.00
_cell.angle_gamma   90.00
#
_symmetry.space_group_name_H-M   'P 1'
#
loop_
_entity.id
_entity.type
_entity.pdbx_description
1 polymer ?
#
loop_
_entity_poly.entity_id
_entity_poly.type
_entity_poly.pdbx_seq_one_letter_code
_entity_poly.pdbx_strand_id
1 'polypeptide(L)'
;MRPRVFGFSIGVAIMVSHRSGFVLVILPTALSAACAFLVSTVWAGDIVLSLEEPVANSTYSGVANIRGWVVGSAGINRVELYVDGVFKTNIPVGGRRADVGDAYPDYPDSANSGFSMAFPYSGLSAGQHTISVRGVDQEQTTKDSSAAFNVARFDNSYISDASLISLNGATVSHDSGRTIFINNMTADGKTYDIRLDWRTEMQGYAISQIIPTGEGGQAPDFSGTYQFTTSLVNDPPCFTQSLPNSNGTLTLNQSGDQLSGNIGSLLVSGAVDEQGNFSLISPVAEQVFDDNCKLQGYVAQQGNFINNNIKLSFIYQLIGSSESCSGQCVDQYQGAIQKASTVSIKTSDHSAQPAISGNIPESGLEGLLKDLRRPMNTSGAAQR
;
A
#
# COMPACT_ATOMS: atom_id res chain seq x y z
N MET A 1 0.76 -50.97 41.16
CA MET A 1 0.35 -49.96 42.17
C MET A 1 1.43 -48.87 42.23
N ARG A 2 1.06 -47.58 42.21
CA ARG A 2 1.92 -46.45 42.66
C ARG A 2 1.95 -46.44 44.21
N PRO A 3 2.86 -45.79 44.97
CA PRO A 3 3.54 -44.48 44.72
C PRO A 3 5.06 -44.50 45.05
N ARG A 4 5.85 -43.41 45.21
CA ARG A 4 5.69 -41.93 45.17
C ARG A 4 6.80 -41.31 44.28
N VAL A 5 6.70 -40.00 43.98
CA VAL A 5 7.85 -39.13 43.61
C VAL A 5 7.88 -37.98 44.62
N PHE A 6 9.06 -37.65 45.15
CA PHE A 6 9.25 -36.46 46.00
C PHE A 6 9.56 -35.26 45.12
N GLY A 7 8.76 -34.19 45.22
CA GLY A 7 9.08 -32.90 44.63
C GLY A 7 10.01 -32.11 45.56
N PHE A 8 11.20 -31.76 45.09
CA PHE A 8 12.01 -30.72 45.72
C PHE A 8 11.52 -29.35 45.24
N SER A 9 11.17 -28.47 46.18
CA SER A 9 10.89 -27.07 45.89
C SER A 9 12.18 -26.27 46.05
N ILE A 10 12.68 -25.69 44.97
CA ILE A 10 13.86 -24.81 45.00
C ILE A 10 13.38 -23.42 45.39
N GLY A 11 13.61 -23.05 46.66
CA GLY A 11 13.37 -21.68 47.13
C GLY A 11 14.39 -20.73 46.50
N VAL A 12 13.91 -19.66 45.85
CA VAL A 12 14.77 -18.62 45.29
C VAL A 12 15.29 -17.74 46.43
N ALA A 13 16.61 -17.77 46.66
CA ALA A 13 17.29 -16.85 47.58
C ALA A 13 17.97 -15.74 46.77
N ILE A 14 17.52 -14.50 46.93
CA ILE A 14 18.17 -13.32 46.33
C ILE A 14 19.15 -12.74 47.34
N MET A 15 20.45 -12.78 47.02
CA MET A 15 21.50 -12.20 47.84
C MET A 15 21.79 -10.77 47.37
N VAL A 16 21.29 -9.77 48.12
CA VAL A 16 21.56 -8.35 47.83
C VAL A 16 22.84 -7.92 48.54
N SER A 17 23.77 -7.32 47.78
CA SER A 17 25.04 -6.79 48.27
C SER A 17 24.92 -5.29 48.57
N HIS A 18 25.47 -4.86 49.71
CA HIS A 18 25.71 -3.45 50.04
C HIS A 18 27.04 -3.30 50.79
N ARG A 19 27.63 -2.10 50.73
CA ARG A 19 29.03 -1.80 51.12
C ARG A 19 29.39 -1.98 52.62
N SER A 20 28.54 -2.59 53.44
CA SER A 20 28.80 -2.80 54.88
C SER A 20 28.25 -4.10 55.48
N GLY A 21 27.96 -5.12 54.67
CA GLY A 21 27.64 -6.48 55.15
C GLY A 21 26.43 -7.14 54.48
N PHE A 22 26.29 -8.45 54.65
CA PHE A 22 25.17 -9.25 54.15
C PHE A 22 24.04 -9.34 55.17
N VAL A 23 22.80 -9.11 54.73
CA VAL A 23 21.58 -9.31 55.53
C VAL A 23 20.74 -10.42 54.91
N LEU A 24 20.45 -11.46 55.69
CA LEU A 24 19.53 -12.54 55.28
C LEU A 24 18.11 -12.17 55.69
N VAL A 25 17.24 -11.89 54.72
CA VAL A 25 15.81 -11.63 54.95
C VAL A 25 15.01 -12.89 54.65
N ILE A 26 14.34 -13.45 55.66
CA ILE A 26 13.41 -14.57 55.51
C ILE A 26 11.99 -14.02 55.68
N LEU A 27 11.18 -14.06 54.61
CA LEU A 27 9.78 -13.63 54.65
C LEU A 27 8.86 -14.80 55.00
N PRO A 28 7.88 -14.62 55.90
CA PRO A 28 6.85 -15.63 56.18
C PRO A 28 5.86 -15.72 55.02
N THR A 29 5.47 -16.95 54.66
CA THR A 29 4.53 -17.23 53.58
C THR A 29 3.09 -16.88 53.99
N ALA A 30 2.70 -15.62 53.81
CA ALA A 30 1.30 -15.19 53.82
C ALA A 30 0.74 -15.24 52.39
N LEU A 31 -0.35 -15.98 52.18
CA LEU A 31 -0.99 -16.17 50.87
C LEU A 31 -1.77 -14.90 50.46
N SER A 32 -1.06 -13.87 49.99
CA SER A 32 -1.67 -12.73 49.31
C SER A 32 -1.92 -13.07 47.85
N ALA A 33 -3.11 -12.79 47.35
CA ALA A 33 -3.40 -12.80 45.92
C ALA A 33 -2.65 -11.65 45.27
N ALA A 34 -1.41 -11.90 44.84
CA ALA A 34 -0.62 -10.94 44.08
C ALA A 34 -1.30 -10.73 42.72
N CYS A 35 -1.97 -9.60 42.57
CA CYS A 35 -2.36 -9.09 41.26
C CYS A 35 -1.04 -8.79 40.51
N ALA A 36 -0.64 -9.72 39.65
CA ALA A 36 0.57 -9.58 38.86
C ALA A 36 0.34 -8.53 37.78
N PHE A 37 0.59 -7.26 38.12
CA PHE A 37 0.80 -6.21 37.14
C PHE A 37 2.00 -6.64 36.29
N LEU A 38 1.72 -7.11 35.08
CA LEU A 38 2.72 -7.25 34.02
C LEU A 38 3.12 -5.84 33.62
N VAL A 39 4.11 -5.28 34.32
CA VAL A 39 4.80 -4.08 33.84
C VAL A 39 5.58 -4.51 32.60
N SER A 40 5.05 -4.18 31.43
CA SER A 40 5.76 -4.29 30.17
C SER A 40 7.08 -3.54 30.32
N THR A 41 8.20 -4.25 30.30
CA THR A 41 9.52 -3.61 30.28
C THR A 41 9.69 -3.00 28.90
N VAL A 42 9.25 -1.74 28.75
CA VAL A 42 9.59 -0.91 27.61
C VAL A 42 11.12 -0.85 27.56
N TRP A 43 11.69 -1.34 26.46
CA TRP A 43 13.14 -1.33 26.30
C TRP A 43 13.59 0.12 26.04
N ALA A 44 14.77 0.47 26.54
CA ALA A 44 15.38 1.75 26.19
C ALA A 44 15.62 1.78 24.66
N GLY A 45 15.17 2.84 24.00
CA GLY A 45 15.21 2.97 22.53
C GLY A 45 14.06 2.30 21.75
N ASP A 46 12.94 1.94 22.39
CA ASP A 46 11.77 1.46 21.67
C ASP A 46 11.05 2.61 20.94
N ILE A 47 10.91 2.51 19.61
CA ILE A 47 10.26 3.51 18.74
C ILE A 47 9.24 2.83 17.83
N VAL A 48 8.01 3.31 17.88
CA VAL A 48 6.92 2.94 16.98
C VAL A 48 6.65 4.10 16.02
N LEU A 49 6.62 3.81 14.73
CA LEU A 49 6.53 4.78 13.65
C LEU A 49 5.61 4.25 12.55
N SER A 50 4.64 5.08 12.15
CA SER A 50 3.77 4.79 11.01
C SER A 50 3.84 5.93 10.00
N LEU A 51 4.08 5.56 8.73
CA LEU A 51 3.96 6.45 7.57
C LEU A 51 2.58 6.19 6.94
N GLU A 52 1.68 7.17 7.05
CA GLU A 52 0.31 7.06 6.53
C GLU A 52 0.20 7.60 5.10
N GLU A 53 0.93 8.67 4.78
CA GLU A 53 1.09 9.16 3.41
C GLU A 53 2.57 9.49 3.11
N PRO A 54 3.11 9.10 1.94
CA PRO A 54 2.40 8.51 0.81
C PRO A 54 1.99 7.04 1.02
N VAL A 55 0.75 6.70 0.64
CA VAL A 55 0.26 5.32 0.57
C VAL A 55 1.08 4.52 -0.46
N ALA A 56 1.57 3.36 -0.05
CA ALA A 56 2.43 2.52 -0.87
C ALA A 56 1.76 2.13 -2.21
N ASN A 57 2.49 2.27 -3.31
CA ASN A 57 2.13 2.00 -4.70
C ASN A 57 1.02 2.88 -5.29
N SER A 58 0.59 3.93 -4.57
CA SER A 58 -0.34 4.94 -5.11
C SER A 58 0.38 5.97 -5.98
N THR A 59 -0.37 6.71 -6.80
CA THR A 59 0.15 7.86 -7.54
C THR A 59 -0.09 9.17 -6.78
N TYR A 60 0.89 10.06 -6.82
CA TYR A 60 0.84 11.42 -6.32
C TYR A 60 1.21 12.41 -7.43
N SER A 61 0.67 13.63 -7.34
CA SER A 61 0.90 14.71 -8.30
C SER A 61 0.89 16.07 -7.60
N GLY A 62 1.45 17.10 -8.23
CA GLY A 62 1.44 18.47 -7.73
C GLY A 62 2.01 18.60 -6.33
N VAL A 63 1.21 19.10 -5.39
CA VAL A 63 1.52 19.22 -3.96
C VAL A 63 0.50 18.42 -3.17
N ALA A 64 0.98 17.54 -2.29
CA ALA A 64 0.17 16.74 -1.37
C ALA A 64 0.92 16.52 -0.05
N ASN A 65 0.28 15.89 0.94
CA ASN A 65 0.89 15.73 2.27
C ASN A 65 1.72 14.46 2.39
N ILE A 66 2.85 14.57 3.07
CA ILE A 66 3.48 13.48 3.81
C ILE A 66 2.92 13.56 5.23
N ARG A 67 2.50 12.43 5.81
CA ARG A 67 1.99 12.38 7.19
C ARG A 67 2.10 11.02 7.84
N GLY A 68 1.97 11.02 9.16
CA GLY A 68 1.91 9.82 9.98
C GLY A 68 1.98 10.17 11.46
N TRP A 69 2.48 9.23 12.26
CA TRP A 69 2.70 9.42 13.69
C TRP A 69 3.92 8.64 14.18
N VAL A 70 4.53 9.11 15.26
CA VAL A 70 5.71 8.50 15.86
C VAL A 70 5.71 8.66 17.38
N VAL A 71 6.09 7.60 18.08
CA VAL A 71 6.30 7.59 19.54
C VAL A 71 7.61 6.86 19.86
N GLY A 72 8.37 7.35 20.83
CA GLY A 72 9.60 6.72 21.30
C GLY A 72 9.66 6.72 22.83
N SER A 73 10.20 5.68 23.45
CA SER A 73 10.18 5.52 24.91
C SER A 73 11.01 6.58 25.65
N ALA A 74 12.09 7.06 25.02
CA ALA A 74 12.88 8.21 25.46
C ALA A 74 12.29 9.58 25.02
N GLY A 75 11.12 9.59 24.39
CA GLY A 75 10.54 10.75 23.71
C GLY A 75 11.19 11.04 22.35
N ILE A 76 10.41 11.56 21.40
CA ILE A 76 10.91 11.84 20.04
C ILE A 76 11.65 13.18 20.00
N ASN A 77 12.84 13.16 19.40
CA ASN A 77 13.67 14.34 19.16
C ASN A 77 13.31 15.01 17.81
N ARG A 78 13.16 14.21 16.75
CA ARG A 78 12.83 14.68 15.40
C ARG A 78 12.33 13.54 14.50
N VAL A 79 11.69 13.92 13.39
CA VAL A 79 11.44 13.04 12.23
C VAL A 79 12.23 13.57 11.04
N GLU A 80 13.01 12.71 10.41
CA GLU A 80 13.83 13.00 9.23
C GLU A 80 13.14 12.46 7.96
N LEU A 81 13.09 13.25 6.88
CA LEU A 81 12.56 12.84 5.58
C LEU A 81 13.69 12.50 4.60
N TYR A 82 13.60 11.32 4.00
CA TYR A 82 14.43 10.86 2.90
C TYR A 82 13.57 10.61 1.65
N VAL A 83 14.08 10.98 0.48
CA VAL A 83 13.51 10.61 -0.82
C VAL A 83 14.61 9.95 -1.64
N ASP A 84 14.35 8.74 -2.12
CA ASP A 84 15.29 7.88 -2.85
C ASP A 84 16.64 7.70 -2.10
N GLY A 85 16.54 7.52 -0.78
CA GLY A 85 17.69 7.39 0.13
C GLY A 85 18.42 8.70 0.47
N VAL A 86 18.04 9.83 -0.12
CA VAL A 86 18.68 11.14 0.11
C VAL A 86 17.88 11.95 1.12
N PHE A 87 18.51 12.33 2.23
CA PHE A 87 17.92 13.25 3.23
C PHE A 87 17.49 14.57 2.58
N LYS A 88 16.29 15.05 2.93
CA LYS A 88 15.72 16.30 2.41
C LYS A 88 15.53 17.36 3.49
N THR A 89 14.87 17.02 4.58
CA THR A 89 14.51 17.95 5.67
C THR A 89 14.02 17.18 6.90
N ASN A 90 13.81 17.87 8.01
CA ASN A 90 13.03 17.34 9.13
C ASN A 90 11.55 17.66 8.94
N ILE A 91 10.67 16.74 9.34
CA ILE A 91 9.21 16.93 9.35
C ILE A 91 8.78 17.47 10.73
N PRO A 92 7.92 18.51 10.79
CA PRO A 92 7.32 18.95 12.05
C PRO A 92 6.50 17.84 12.74
N VAL A 93 6.68 17.69 14.05
CA VAL A 93 5.95 16.78 14.94
C VAL A 93 5.16 17.63 15.95
N GLY A 94 4.08 17.09 16.52
CA GLY A 94 3.20 17.78 17.47
C GLY A 94 1.72 17.74 17.08
N GLY A 95 1.35 17.04 16.00
CA GLY A 95 -0.02 16.89 15.55
C GLY A 95 -0.82 15.99 16.51
N ARG A 96 -2.00 16.45 16.92
CA ARG A 96 -2.83 15.72 17.89
C ARG A 96 -3.35 14.40 17.31
N ARG A 97 -3.08 13.31 18.03
CA ARG A 97 -3.46 11.92 17.74
C ARG A 97 -3.95 11.24 19.02
N ALA A 98 -5.22 11.45 19.35
CA ALA A 98 -5.82 10.85 20.55
C ALA A 98 -5.83 9.32 20.49
N ASP A 99 -6.07 8.77 19.29
CA ASP A 99 -5.95 7.36 18.96
C ASP A 99 -4.59 6.76 19.32
N VAL A 100 -3.50 7.47 19.02
CA VAL A 100 -2.13 7.05 19.37
C VAL A 100 -1.84 7.28 20.84
N GLY A 101 -2.39 8.35 21.44
CA GLY A 101 -2.30 8.61 22.88
C GLY A 101 -2.92 7.50 23.74
N ASP A 102 -4.11 7.04 23.35
CA ASP A 102 -4.83 5.97 24.04
C ASP A 102 -4.15 4.59 23.83
N ALA A 103 -3.52 4.37 22.66
CA ALA A 103 -2.79 3.13 22.35
C ALA A 103 -1.39 3.05 22.98
N TYR A 104 -0.72 4.20 23.19
CA TYR A 104 0.64 4.29 23.74
C TYR A 104 0.70 5.28 24.93
N PRO A 105 -0.04 5.02 26.03
CA PRO A 105 -0.17 5.97 27.14
C PRO A 105 1.13 6.17 27.94
N ASP A 106 2.02 5.18 27.95
CA ASP A 106 3.32 5.25 28.66
C ASP A 106 4.40 5.99 27.86
N TYR A 107 4.14 6.37 26.60
CA TYR A 107 5.10 7.05 25.74
C TYR A 107 4.98 8.58 25.88
N PRO A 108 6.09 9.33 26.05
CA PRO A 108 6.06 10.78 26.11
C PRO A 108 5.38 11.41 24.90
N ASP A 109 4.48 12.36 25.16
CA ASP A 109 3.73 13.14 24.16
C ASP A 109 2.98 12.32 23.09
N SER A 110 2.62 11.06 23.37
CA SER A 110 1.93 10.16 22.43
C SER A 110 0.63 10.72 21.85
N ALA A 111 -0.12 11.51 22.62
CA ALA A 111 -1.32 12.22 22.17
C ALA A 111 -1.05 13.35 21.16
N ASN A 112 0.22 13.76 20.97
CA ASN A 112 0.70 14.76 20.01
C ASN A 112 1.76 14.18 19.04
N SER A 113 1.79 12.85 18.89
CA SER A 113 2.74 12.08 18.07
C SER A 113 2.68 12.32 16.56
N GLY A 114 1.66 13.03 16.06
CA GLY A 114 1.44 13.24 14.65
C GLY A 114 2.53 14.10 14.01
N PHE A 115 2.97 13.71 12.81
CA PHE A 115 3.83 14.52 11.95
C PHE A 115 3.15 14.77 10.61
N SER A 116 3.38 15.95 10.01
CA SER A 116 2.95 16.22 8.63
C SER A 116 3.71 17.37 7.98
N MET A 117 3.86 17.30 6.66
CA MET A 117 4.28 18.43 5.82
C MET A 117 3.63 18.34 4.44
N ALA A 118 3.37 19.50 3.83
CA ALA A 118 3.11 19.57 2.40
C ALA A 118 4.41 19.30 1.62
N PHE A 119 4.32 18.50 0.56
CA PHE A 119 5.45 18.07 -0.26
C PHE A 119 5.15 18.24 -1.76
N PRO A 120 6.03 18.90 -2.53
CA PRO A 120 5.85 19.10 -3.97
C PRO A 120 6.30 17.86 -4.75
N TYR A 121 5.41 16.87 -4.86
CA TYR A 121 5.61 15.66 -5.65
C TYR A 121 5.95 15.96 -7.12
N SER A 122 5.39 17.03 -7.71
CA SER A 122 5.75 17.47 -9.07
C SER A 122 7.20 17.93 -9.21
N GLY A 123 7.92 18.17 -8.11
CA GLY A 123 9.36 18.47 -8.10
C GLY A 123 10.25 17.24 -8.35
N LEU A 124 9.70 16.02 -8.23
CA LEU A 124 10.37 14.78 -8.59
C LEU A 124 10.21 14.48 -10.10
N SER A 125 10.97 13.54 -10.63
CA SER A 125 10.73 12.98 -11.98
C SER A 125 9.38 12.27 -12.05
N ALA A 126 8.84 12.06 -13.25
CA ALA A 126 7.73 11.14 -13.44
C ALA A 126 8.20 9.68 -13.21
N GLY A 127 7.30 8.82 -12.74
CA GLY A 127 7.59 7.41 -12.48
C GLY A 127 7.78 7.08 -10.99
N GLN A 128 8.46 5.98 -10.69
CA GLN A 128 8.53 5.41 -9.34
C GLN A 128 9.58 6.11 -8.46
N HIS A 129 9.20 6.41 -7.22
CA HIS A 129 10.04 6.99 -6.18
C HIS A 129 9.80 6.29 -4.83
N THR A 130 10.72 6.45 -3.88
CA THR A 130 10.54 5.96 -2.50
C THR A 130 10.72 7.09 -1.49
N ILE A 131 9.73 7.27 -0.61
CA ILE A 131 9.85 8.10 0.59
C ILE A 131 10.17 7.17 1.77
N SER A 132 11.10 7.61 2.61
CA SER A 132 11.34 7.02 3.92
C SER A 132 11.34 8.12 4.97
N VAL A 133 10.63 7.87 6.07
CA VAL A 133 10.66 8.71 7.27
C VAL A 133 11.41 7.97 8.36
N ARG A 134 12.27 8.69 9.09
CA ARG A 134 13.04 8.18 10.21
C ARG A 134 12.66 8.94 11.48
N GLY A 135 12.08 8.24 12.45
CA GLY A 135 11.92 8.76 13.80
C GLY A 135 13.23 8.63 14.55
N VAL A 136 13.67 9.71 15.22
CA VAL A 136 14.85 9.72 16.10
C VAL A 136 14.43 10.15 17.50
N ASP A 137 14.77 9.37 18.52
CA ASP A 137 14.48 9.69 19.92
C ASP A 137 15.57 10.60 20.56
N GLN A 138 15.39 10.96 21.84
CA GLN A 138 16.39 11.76 22.56
C GLN A 138 17.72 11.03 22.79
N GLU A 139 17.72 9.69 22.82
CA GLU A 139 18.91 8.83 22.98
C GLU A 139 19.63 8.54 21.65
N GLN A 140 19.13 9.09 20.53
CA GLN A 140 19.58 8.85 19.15
C GLN A 140 19.31 7.43 18.62
N THR A 141 18.37 6.70 19.22
CA THR A 141 17.81 5.49 18.59
C THR A 141 16.96 5.91 17.39
N THR A 142 16.92 5.06 16.36
CA THR A 142 16.25 5.36 15.08
C THR A 142 15.31 4.26 14.64
N LYS A 143 14.15 4.62 14.09
CA LYS A 143 13.23 3.71 13.40
C LYS A 143 12.84 4.29 12.05
N ASP A 144 12.84 3.45 11.03
CA ASP A 144 12.48 3.83 9.66
C ASP A 144 11.11 3.24 9.26
N SER A 145 10.35 3.99 8.46
CA SER A 145 9.15 3.53 7.77
C SER A 145 9.14 4.10 6.36
N SER A 146 8.77 3.29 5.36
CA SER A 146 9.00 3.61 3.95
C SER A 146 7.84 3.20 3.06
N ALA A 147 7.60 4.00 2.03
CA ALA A 147 6.61 3.72 0.98
C ALA A 147 7.18 4.07 -0.39
N ALA A 148 7.13 3.11 -1.31
CA ALA A 148 7.30 3.36 -2.73
C ALA A 148 5.99 3.92 -3.30
N PHE A 149 6.05 4.85 -4.25
CA PHE A 149 4.89 5.49 -4.88
C PHE A 149 5.26 5.91 -6.31
N ASN A 150 4.25 6.31 -7.11
CA ASN A 150 4.47 6.86 -8.44
C ASN A 150 4.19 8.36 -8.48
N VAL A 151 4.90 9.08 -9.35
CA VAL A 151 4.69 10.51 -9.62
C VAL A 151 4.09 10.67 -11.02
N ALA A 152 2.91 11.28 -11.08
CA ALA A 152 2.35 11.86 -12.29
C ALA A 152 2.58 13.37 -12.25
N ARG A 153 3.10 13.97 -13.33
CA ARG A 153 3.37 15.41 -13.40
C ARG A 153 3.21 15.93 -14.83
N PHE A 154 2.91 17.21 -14.94
CA PHE A 154 3.17 17.96 -16.16
C PHE A 154 4.68 18.11 -16.39
N ASP A 155 5.07 18.42 -17.62
CA ASP A 155 6.47 18.64 -18.00
C ASP A 155 7.09 19.75 -17.16
N ASN A 156 6.37 20.88 -17.01
CA ASN A 156 6.70 21.90 -16.04
C ASN A 156 6.20 21.48 -14.64
N SER A 157 7.11 21.44 -13.66
CA SER A 157 6.78 21.07 -12.28
C SER A 157 5.92 22.12 -11.56
N TYR A 158 5.90 23.36 -12.05
CA TYR A 158 5.14 24.46 -11.47
C TYR A 158 4.73 25.50 -12.53
N ILE A 159 3.46 25.42 -12.96
CA ILE A 159 2.86 26.39 -13.89
C ILE A 159 2.30 27.56 -13.07
N SER A 160 3.01 28.68 -13.07
CA SER A 160 2.67 29.87 -12.27
C SER A 160 1.61 30.78 -12.89
N ASP A 161 1.50 30.79 -14.22
CA ASP A 161 0.48 31.53 -14.96
C ASP A 161 -0.71 30.63 -15.27
N ALA A 162 -1.82 30.86 -14.55
CA ALA A 162 -3.05 30.08 -14.71
C ALA A 162 -3.70 30.24 -16.10
N SER A 163 -3.35 31.27 -16.89
CA SER A 163 -3.86 31.43 -18.26
C SER A 163 -3.28 30.42 -19.25
N LEU A 164 -2.17 29.75 -18.88
CA LEU A 164 -1.56 28.66 -19.64
C LEU A 164 -2.29 27.32 -19.44
N ILE A 165 -3.32 27.28 -18.58
CA ILE A 165 -4.19 26.12 -18.33
C ILE A 165 -5.52 26.32 -19.06
N SER A 166 -5.90 25.39 -19.93
CA SER A 166 -7.11 25.50 -20.75
C SER A 166 -7.82 24.14 -20.93
N LEU A 167 -9.14 24.15 -20.68
CA LEU A 167 -10.06 23.07 -21.04
C LEU A 167 -10.77 23.31 -22.39
N ASN A 168 -10.42 24.39 -23.12
CA ASN A 168 -10.99 24.63 -24.44
C ASN A 168 -10.49 23.57 -25.43
N GLY A 169 -11.41 22.79 -26.01
CA GLY A 169 -11.08 21.64 -26.87
C GLY A 169 -10.88 20.33 -26.09
N ALA A 170 -10.84 20.38 -24.75
CA ALA A 170 -10.81 19.17 -23.93
C ALA A 170 -12.17 18.47 -23.89
N THR A 171 -12.16 17.16 -23.64
CA THR A 171 -13.37 16.38 -23.35
C THR A 171 -13.30 15.85 -21.94
N VAL A 172 -14.41 15.93 -21.20
CA VAL A 172 -14.51 15.38 -19.85
C VAL A 172 -15.49 14.20 -19.87
N SER A 173 -15.07 13.07 -19.34
CA SER A 173 -15.90 11.88 -19.15
C SER A 173 -15.61 11.25 -17.79
N HIS A 174 -16.39 10.25 -17.40
CA HIS A 174 -16.23 9.52 -16.16
C HIS A 174 -16.65 8.07 -16.33
N ASP A 175 -16.20 7.20 -15.43
CA ASP A 175 -16.76 5.85 -15.32
C ASP A 175 -18.06 5.85 -14.49
N SER A 176 -18.66 4.68 -14.27
CA SER A 176 -19.83 4.54 -13.39
C SER A 176 -19.46 4.49 -11.89
N GLY A 177 -18.25 4.91 -11.51
CA GLY A 177 -17.65 4.63 -10.20
C GLY A 177 -16.94 5.84 -9.61
N ARG A 178 -15.61 5.88 -9.78
CA ARG A 178 -14.69 6.75 -9.02
C ARG A 178 -13.64 7.45 -9.89
N THR A 179 -13.80 7.42 -11.21
CA THR A 179 -12.79 7.93 -12.16
C THR A 179 -13.35 9.07 -13.00
N ILE A 180 -12.61 10.17 -13.11
CA ILE A 180 -12.83 11.26 -14.07
C ILE A 180 -11.68 11.26 -15.06
N PHE A 181 -12.01 11.39 -16.35
CA PHE A 181 -11.05 11.56 -17.44
C PHE A 181 -11.21 12.97 -18.03
N ILE A 182 -10.09 13.65 -18.28
CA ILE A 182 -10.02 14.93 -18.98
C ILE A 182 -9.03 14.75 -20.12
N ASN A 183 -9.53 14.55 -21.33
CA ASN A 183 -8.70 14.29 -22.52
C ASN A 183 -8.49 15.57 -23.31
N ASN A 184 -7.29 15.77 -23.88
CA ASN A 184 -6.86 16.95 -24.61
C ASN A 184 -6.95 18.28 -23.83
N MET A 185 -6.67 18.25 -22.53
CA MET A 185 -6.47 19.46 -21.72
C MET A 185 -5.15 20.12 -22.08
N THR A 186 -5.12 21.44 -22.31
CA THR A 186 -3.87 22.17 -22.52
C THR A 186 -3.29 22.68 -21.20
N ALA A 187 -1.99 22.49 -21.00
CA ALA A 187 -1.22 23.07 -19.90
C ALA A 187 0.18 23.47 -20.41
N ASP A 188 0.58 24.72 -20.18
CA ASP A 188 1.92 25.25 -20.55
C ASP A 188 2.32 24.99 -22.02
N GLY A 189 1.36 25.20 -22.93
CA GLY A 189 1.55 25.02 -24.37
C GLY A 189 1.49 23.58 -24.88
N LYS A 190 1.44 22.58 -24.01
CA LYS A 190 1.28 21.15 -24.36
C LYS A 190 -0.14 20.67 -24.08
N THR A 191 -0.60 19.68 -24.83
CA THR A 191 -1.85 18.97 -24.55
C THR A 191 -1.60 17.72 -23.72
N TYR A 192 -2.58 17.35 -22.90
CA TYR A 192 -2.51 16.24 -21.96
C TYR A 192 -3.84 15.51 -21.85
N ASP A 193 -3.76 14.19 -21.64
CA ASP A 193 -4.83 13.41 -21.06
C ASP A 193 -4.55 13.22 -19.57
N ILE A 194 -5.55 13.53 -18.74
CA ILE A 194 -5.47 13.48 -17.29
C ILE A 194 -6.54 12.56 -16.76
N ARG A 195 -6.15 11.75 -15.78
CA ARG A 195 -7.08 10.93 -15.01
C ARG A 195 -7.07 11.34 -13.54
N LEU A 196 -8.26 11.40 -12.95
CA LEU A 196 -8.46 11.64 -11.54
C LEU A 196 -9.25 10.49 -10.91
N ASP A 197 -8.76 9.95 -9.81
CA ASP A 197 -9.41 8.88 -9.04
C ASP A 197 -9.82 9.38 -7.66
N TRP A 198 -10.98 8.95 -7.15
CA TRP A 198 -11.35 9.17 -5.76
C TRP A 198 -10.37 8.48 -4.80
N ARG A 199 -9.76 9.26 -3.91
CA ARG A 199 -8.86 8.79 -2.84
C ARG A 199 -9.47 9.07 -1.48
N THR A 200 -9.74 8.00 -0.73
CA THR A 200 -10.42 8.06 0.57
C THR A 200 -9.57 8.75 1.63
N GLU A 201 -8.25 8.61 1.57
CA GLU A 201 -7.30 9.17 2.55
C GLU A 201 -7.27 10.70 2.55
N MET A 202 -7.63 11.31 1.42
CA MET A 202 -7.75 12.77 1.23
C MET A 202 -9.21 13.25 1.02
N GLN A 203 -10.19 12.34 1.04
CA GLN A 203 -11.62 12.62 0.82
C GLN A 203 -11.92 13.42 -0.47
N GLY A 204 -11.27 13.07 -1.58
CA GLY A 204 -11.46 13.76 -2.85
C GLY A 204 -10.83 13.08 -4.06
N TYR A 205 -11.09 13.64 -5.25
CA TYR A 205 -10.44 13.21 -6.48
C TYR A 205 -9.01 13.71 -6.56
N ALA A 206 -8.07 12.80 -6.81
CA ALA A 206 -6.65 13.10 -6.99
C ALA A 206 -6.22 12.76 -8.41
N ILE A 207 -5.32 13.54 -9.00
CA ILE A 207 -4.70 13.17 -10.27
C ILE A 207 -3.85 11.91 -10.07
N SER A 208 -4.24 10.83 -10.76
CA SER A 208 -3.54 9.55 -10.75
C SER A 208 -2.74 9.28 -12.04
N GLN A 209 -2.96 10.09 -13.07
CA GLN A 209 -2.28 10.00 -14.36
C GLN A 209 -2.25 11.36 -15.07
N ILE A 210 -1.11 11.72 -15.67
CA ILE A 210 -0.93 12.86 -16.58
C ILE A 210 -0.08 12.33 -17.73
N ILE A 211 -0.54 12.54 -18.97
CA ILE A 211 0.08 11.97 -20.18
C ILE A 211 0.12 13.06 -21.24
N PRO A 212 1.29 13.50 -21.74
CA PRO A 212 1.35 14.42 -22.86
C PRO A 212 0.69 13.81 -24.10
N THR A 213 -0.26 14.51 -24.71
CA THR A 213 -0.80 14.15 -26.02
C THR A 213 -0.13 15.00 -27.10
N GLY A 214 0.80 14.39 -27.84
CA GLY A 214 1.39 14.99 -29.05
C GLY A 214 2.84 15.49 -28.96
N GLU A 215 3.54 15.32 -27.84
CA GLU A 215 5.00 15.44 -27.78
C GLU A 215 5.65 14.18 -27.21
N GLY A 216 6.44 13.52 -28.05
CA GLY A 216 6.76 12.09 -27.98
C GLY A 216 6.37 11.46 -29.31
N GLY A 217 7.11 10.47 -29.78
CA GLY A 217 6.61 9.65 -30.88
C GLY A 217 5.37 8.92 -30.38
N GLN A 218 4.24 8.96 -31.10
CA GLN A 218 3.05 8.20 -30.70
C GLN A 218 3.48 6.77 -30.34
N ALA A 219 3.07 6.29 -29.16
CA ALA A 219 3.48 4.98 -28.70
C ALA A 219 3.18 3.93 -29.80
N PRO A 220 4.12 3.01 -30.10
CA PRO A 220 3.88 1.93 -31.05
C PRO A 220 2.56 1.23 -30.74
N ASP A 221 1.89 0.67 -31.77
CA ASP A 221 0.58 0.05 -31.53
C ASP A 221 0.69 -1.23 -30.67
N PHE A 222 0.43 -1.06 -29.38
CA PHE A 222 0.29 -2.09 -28.37
C PHE A 222 -1.16 -2.59 -28.25
N SER A 223 -2.06 -2.28 -29.20
CA SER A 223 -3.35 -2.96 -29.32
C SER A 223 -3.18 -4.46 -29.58
N GLY A 224 -4.09 -5.26 -29.06
CA GLY A 224 -4.15 -6.71 -29.29
C GLY A 224 -4.31 -7.51 -28.01
N THR A 225 -4.17 -8.82 -28.14
CA THR A 225 -4.29 -9.77 -27.03
C THR A 225 -2.92 -10.15 -26.51
N TYR A 226 -2.75 -10.09 -25.20
CA TYR A 226 -1.54 -10.46 -24.47
C TYR A 226 -1.84 -11.60 -23.51
N GLN A 227 -0.88 -12.52 -23.34
CA GLN A 227 -0.91 -13.52 -22.28
C GLN A 227 0.11 -13.12 -21.22
N PHE A 228 -0.26 -13.26 -19.94
CA PHE A 228 0.64 -13.03 -18.83
C PHE A 228 0.64 -14.19 -17.85
N THR A 229 1.77 -14.33 -17.15
CA THR A 229 1.98 -15.26 -16.04
C THR A 229 2.61 -14.48 -14.90
N THR A 230 2.01 -14.53 -13.72
CA THR A 230 2.47 -13.80 -12.53
C THR A 230 2.38 -14.66 -11.27
N SER A 231 3.25 -14.37 -10.30
CA SER A 231 3.32 -15.01 -8.99
C SER A 231 3.18 -13.96 -7.89
N LEU A 232 2.57 -14.35 -6.77
CA LEU A 232 2.45 -13.51 -5.58
C LEU A 232 3.84 -13.15 -5.01
N VAL A 233 4.01 -11.91 -4.55
CA VAL A 233 5.30 -11.38 -4.05
C VAL A 233 5.25 -11.00 -2.56
N ASN A 234 4.07 -10.67 -2.02
CA ASN A 234 3.89 -10.43 -0.57
C ASN A 234 3.45 -11.70 0.15
N ASP A 235 4.10 -11.99 1.28
CA ASP A 235 3.75 -13.05 2.22
C ASP A 235 3.75 -12.44 3.64
N PRO A 236 2.63 -12.49 4.40
CA PRO A 236 1.36 -13.12 4.07
C PRO A 236 0.52 -12.34 3.03
N PRO A 237 -0.36 -13.02 2.28
CA PRO A 237 -1.40 -12.40 1.48
C PRO A 237 -2.54 -11.82 2.33
N CYS A 238 -3.35 -10.96 1.73
CA CYS A 238 -4.52 -10.33 2.37
C CYS A 238 -5.59 -11.33 2.84
N PHE A 239 -5.74 -12.46 2.14
CA PHE A 239 -6.78 -13.45 2.37
C PHE A 239 -6.22 -14.87 2.40
N THR A 240 -6.86 -15.75 3.17
CA THR A 240 -6.47 -17.17 3.28
C THR A 240 -6.59 -17.97 1.98
N GLN A 241 -7.31 -17.41 0.99
CA GLN A 241 -7.30 -17.84 -0.40
C GLN A 241 -6.77 -16.71 -1.27
N SER A 242 -5.44 -16.57 -1.36
CA SER A 242 -4.81 -15.83 -2.46
C SER A 242 -4.76 -16.69 -3.71
N LEU A 243 -4.92 -16.09 -4.89
CA LEU A 243 -4.46 -16.73 -6.13
C LEU A 243 -2.94 -16.95 -5.99
N PRO A 244 -2.37 -18.17 -6.05
CA PRO A 244 -0.95 -18.37 -5.82
C PRO A 244 -0.11 -17.98 -7.04
N ASN A 245 -0.63 -18.28 -8.23
CA ASN A 245 -0.12 -17.85 -9.52
C ASN A 245 -1.32 -17.46 -10.39
N SER A 246 -1.25 -16.30 -11.04
CA SER A 246 -2.29 -15.80 -11.92
C SER A 246 -1.80 -15.81 -13.36
N ASN A 247 -2.34 -16.73 -14.15
CA ASN A 247 -2.28 -16.69 -15.60
C ASN A 247 -3.51 -15.95 -16.12
N GLY A 248 -3.36 -15.13 -17.15
CA GLY A 248 -4.50 -14.40 -17.70
C GLY A 248 -4.24 -13.80 -19.07
N THR A 249 -5.34 -13.38 -19.68
CA THR A 249 -5.37 -12.75 -20.99
C THR A 249 -5.78 -11.28 -20.83
N LEU A 250 -4.95 -10.36 -21.33
CA LEU A 250 -5.21 -8.93 -21.39
C LEU A 250 -5.47 -8.54 -22.84
N THR A 251 -6.68 -8.09 -23.19
CA THR A 251 -6.99 -7.59 -24.54
C THR A 251 -7.12 -6.08 -24.52
N LEU A 252 -6.41 -5.40 -25.42
CA LEU A 252 -6.31 -3.94 -25.46
C LEU A 252 -6.64 -3.37 -26.83
N ASN A 253 -7.30 -2.22 -26.84
CA ASN A 253 -7.41 -1.28 -27.95
C ASN A 253 -6.69 0.00 -27.55
N GLN A 254 -5.84 0.52 -28.44
CA GLN A 254 -5.09 1.75 -28.24
C GLN A 254 -5.65 2.91 -29.08
N SER A 255 -5.61 4.12 -28.55
CA SER A 255 -5.92 5.36 -29.28
C SER A 255 -4.94 6.44 -28.87
N GLY A 256 -4.01 6.80 -29.76
CA GLY A 256 -2.82 7.57 -29.39
C GLY A 256 -2.01 6.76 -28.38
N ASP A 257 -1.86 7.30 -27.18
CA ASP A 257 -1.18 6.67 -26.04
C ASP A 257 -2.17 6.04 -25.03
N GLN A 258 -3.48 6.27 -25.20
CA GLN A 258 -4.52 5.71 -24.33
C GLN A 258 -4.77 4.24 -24.62
N LEU A 259 -4.99 3.46 -23.56
CA LEU A 259 -5.34 2.04 -23.59
C LEU A 259 -6.70 1.80 -22.94
N SER A 260 -7.53 1.00 -23.61
CA SER A 260 -8.80 0.49 -23.09
C SER A 260 -8.92 -0.99 -23.39
N GLY A 261 -9.55 -1.78 -22.52
CA GLY A 261 -9.54 -3.23 -22.71
C GLY A 261 -10.17 -4.03 -21.59
N ASN A 262 -9.77 -5.29 -21.47
CA ASN A 262 -10.19 -6.18 -20.39
C ASN A 262 -9.11 -7.20 -20.00
N ILE A 263 -9.17 -7.66 -18.74
CA ILE A 263 -8.59 -8.93 -18.30
C ILE A 263 -9.73 -9.92 -18.09
N GLY A 264 -9.87 -10.90 -18.99
CA GLY A 264 -11.08 -11.72 -19.06
C GLY A 264 -12.31 -10.83 -19.26
N SER A 265 -13.22 -10.80 -18.28
CA SER A 265 -14.40 -9.91 -18.27
C SER A 265 -14.19 -8.59 -17.52
N LEU A 266 -13.09 -8.43 -16.77
CA LEU A 266 -12.81 -7.22 -16.00
C LEU A 266 -12.34 -6.10 -16.93
N LEU A 267 -13.16 -5.07 -17.14
CA LEU A 267 -12.79 -3.89 -17.91
C LEU A 267 -11.56 -3.20 -17.30
N VAL A 268 -10.67 -2.70 -18.16
CA VAL A 268 -9.49 -1.93 -17.76
C VAL A 268 -9.24 -0.72 -18.66
N SER A 269 -8.66 0.33 -18.09
CA SER A 269 -8.26 1.53 -18.83
C SER A 269 -7.05 2.23 -18.21
N GLY A 270 -6.32 2.98 -19.04
CA GLY A 270 -5.11 3.70 -18.67
C GLY A 270 -4.33 4.03 -19.95
N ALA A 271 -3.01 3.88 -19.96
CA ALA A 271 -2.18 4.31 -21.09
C ALA A 271 -0.83 3.61 -21.19
N VAL A 272 -0.09 3.92 -22.25
CA VAL A 272 1.26 3.44 -22.57
C VAL A 272 2.13 4.56 -23.14
N ASP A 273 3.41 4.63 -22.77
CA ASP A 273 4.37 5.59 -23.35
C ASP A 273 5.13 5.05 -24.57
N GLU A 274 5.93 5.89 -25.23
CA GLU A 274 6.72 5.51 -26.41
C GLU A 274 7.80 4.44 -26.11
N GLN A 275 8.21 4.31 -24.84
CA GLN A 275 9.09 3.24 -24.36
C GLN A 275 8.33 1.94 -24.00
N GLY A 276 7.01 1.91 -24.19
CA GLY A 276 6.14 0.77 -23.94
C GLY A 276 5.83 0.52 -22.47
N ASN A 277 6.14 1.45 -21.55
CA ASN A 277 5.70 1.36 -20.16
C ASN A 277 4.21 1.68 -20.11
N PHE A 278 3.42 0.82 -19.47
CA PHE A 278 1.98 1.00 -19.37
C PHE A 278 1.51 1.06 -17.92
N SER A 279 0.38 1.73 -17.70
CA SER A 279 -0.40 1.58 -16.47
C SER A 279 -1.89 1.49 -16.78
N LEU A 280 -2.59 0.56 -16.13
CA LEU A 280 -4.01 0.31 -16.28
C LEU A 280 -4.67 0.16 -14.88
N ILE A 281 -5.94 0.51 -14.77
CA ILE A 281 -6.82 0.17 -13.63
C ILE A 281 -7.95 -0.73 -14.11
N SER A 282 -8.60 -1.45 -13.20
CA SER A 282 -10.02 -1.80 -13.32
C SER A 282 -10.93 -0.82 -12.56
N PRO A 283 -12.23 -0.75 -12.90
CA PRO A 283 -13.25 -0.22 -11.99
C PRO A 283 -13.22 -0.94 -10.63
N VAL A 284 -13.80 -0.28 -9.62
CA VAL A 284 -14.01 -0.86 -8.29
C VAL A 284 -15.18 -1.85 -8.32
N ALA A 285 -14.94 -3.07 -7.86
CA ALA A 285 -15.99 -4.02 -7.50
C ALA A 285 -16.29 -3.92 -6.00
N GLU A 286 -17.54 -4.22 -5.62
CA GLU A 286 -18.00 -4.20 -4.22
C GLU A 286 -18.70 -5.51 -3.85
N GLN A 287 -18.45 -5.99 -2.64
CA GLN A 287 -19.18 -7.07 -1.99
C GLN A 287 -19.61 -6.62 -0.59
N VAL A 288 -20.90 -6.73 -0.31
CA VAL A 288 -21.44 -6.52 1.04
C VAL A 288 -21.41 -7.86 1.78
N PHE A 289 -20.84 -7.90 2.98
CA PHE A 289 -20.88 -9.07 3.86
C PHE A 289 -22.11 -9.03 4.77
N ASP A 290 -22.41 -7.86 5.33
CA ASP A 290 -23.60 -7.54 6.12
C ASP A 290 -23.86 -6.02 6.10
N ASP A 291 -24.96 -5.57 6.71
CA ASP A 291 -25.40 -4.16 6.73
C ASP A 291 -24.34 -3.17 7.25
N ASN A 292 -23.35 -3.63 8.02
CA ASN A 292 -22.30 -2.81 8.63
C ASN A 292 -20.91 -3.06 8.04
N CYS A 293 -20.76 -3.95 7.05
CA CYS A 293 -19.46 -4.36 6.53
C CYS A 293 -19.45 -4.67 5.03
N LYS A 294 -18.64 -3.93 4.28
CA LYS A 294 -18.42 -4.15 2.84
C LYS A 294 -16.94 -4.15 2.46
N LEU A 295 -16.62 -4.98 1.47
CA LEU A 295 -15.33 -5.06 0.82
C LEU A 295 -15.41 -4.38 -0.54
N GLN A 296 -14.53 -3.41 -0.77
CA GLN A 296 -14.29 -2.85 -2.09
C GLN A 296 -12.94 -3.33 -2.61
N GLY A 297 -12.82 -3.57 -3.91
CA GLY A 297 -11.53 -3.91 -4.51
C GLY A 297 -11.38 -3.45 -5.95
N TYR A 298 -10.15 -3.20 -6.38
CA TYR A 298 -9.78 -2.89 -7.76
C TYR A 298 -8.40 -3.44 -8.10
N VAL A 299 -8.12 -3.59 -9.40
CA VAL A 299 -6.83 -4.07 -9.90
C VAL A 299 -6.06 -2.92 -10.55
N ALA A 300 -4.90 -2.58 -10.01
CA ALA A 300 -3.92 -1.72 -10.68
C ALA A 300 -2.87 -2.58 -11.39
N GLN A 301 -2.41 -2.11 -12.54
CA GLN A 301 -1.48 -2.84 -13.41
C GLN A 301 -0.43 -1.87 -13.90
N GLN A 302 0.83 -2.31 -13.87
CA GLN A 302 1.98 -1.56 -14.37
C GLN A 302 2.95 -2.53 -15.03
N GLY A 303 3.65 -2.12 -16.05
CA GLY A 303 4.62 -2.99 -16.71
C GLY A 303 5.23 -2.34 -17.93
N ASN A 304 5.93 -3.13 -18.73
CA ASN A 304 6.46 -2.68 -20.00
C ASN A 304 6.32 -3.79 -21.07
N PHE A 305 5.67 -3.48 -22.19
CA PHE A 305 5.40 -4.44 -23.27
C PHE A 305 6.65 -4.85 -24.04
N ILE A 306 7.64 -3.97 -24.17
CA ILE A 306 8.91 -4.25 -24.87
C ILE A 306 9.80 -5.15 -24.01
N ASN A 307 9.88 -4.85 -22.71
CA ASN A 307 10.64 -5.59 -21.71
C ASN A 307 9.89 -6.83 -21.17
N ASN A 308 8.69 -7.12 -21.71
CA ASN A 308 7.84 -8.27 -21.40
C ASN A 308 7.57 -8.48 -19.90
N ASN A 309 7.41 -7.42 -19.12
CA ASN A 309 7.15 -7.50 -17.67
C ASN A 309 5.80 -6.89 -17.28
N ILE A 310 5.21 -7.42 -16.21
CA ILE A 310 3.97 -6.91 -15.62
C ILE A 310 3.97 -7.11 -14.10
N LYS A 311 3.43 -6.11 -13.41
CA LYS A 311 3.02 -6.12 -12.01
C LYS A 311 1.52 -5.92 -11.95
N LEU A 312 0.82 -6.79 -11.24
CA LEU A 312 -0.57 -6.59 -10.85
C LEU A 312 -0.60 -6.25 -9.35
N SER A 313 -1.51 -5.38 -8.95
CA SER A 313 -1.79 -5.09 -7.55
C SER A 313 -3.30 -5.15 -7.37
N PHE A 314 -3.76 -6.07 -6.53
CA PHE A 314 -5.15 -6.15 -6.10
C PHE A 314 -5.26 -5.35 -4.81
N ILE A 315 -5.89 -4.18 -4.89
CA ILE A 315 -6.09 -3.30 -3.73
C ILE A 315 -7.48 -3.62 -3.16
N TYR A 316 -7.54 -3.87 -1.87
CA TYR A 316 -8.75 -4.19 -1.12
C TYR A 316 -8.96 -3.18 0.00
N GLN A 317 -10.20 -2.74 0.22
CA GLN A 317 -10.58 -1.86 1.31
C GLN A 317 -11.83 -2.41 2.03
N LEU A 318 -11.70 -2.66 3.33
CA LEU A 318 -12.82 -2.95 4.22
C LEU A 318 -13.39 -1.64 4.75
N ILE A 319 -14.69 -1.49 4.60
CA ILE A 319 -15.45 -0.30 4.97
C ILE A 319 -16.62 -0.73 5.83
N GLY A 320 -16.64 -0.28 7.07
CA GLY A 320 -17.64 -0.65 8.06
C GLY A 320 -17.48 0.13 9.36
N SER A 321 -18.41 -0.07 10.29
CA SER A 321 -18.44 0.64 11.58
C SER A 321 -17.84 -0.15 12.75
N SER A 322 -17.33 -1.36 12.51
CA SER A 322 -16.63 -2.18 13.50
C SER A 322 -15.13 -2.21 13.23
N GLU A 323 -14.31 -2.33 14.28
CA GLU A 323 -12.84 -2.48 14.17
C GLU A 323 -12.45 -3.68 13.27
N SER A 324 -13.28 -4.73 13.26
CA SER A 324 -13.13 -5.91 12.40
C SER A 324 -13.45 -5.67 10.91
N CYS A 325 -13.98 -4.50 10.55
CA CYS A 325 -14.34 -4.13 9.17
C CYS A 325 -13.80 -2.75 8.79
N SER A 326 -12.58 -2.44 9.23
CA SER A 326 -11.83 -1.25 8.80
C SER A 326 -10.41 -1.64 8.41
N GLY A 327 -9.97 -1.25 7.22
CA GLY A 327 -8.57 -1.43 6.81
C GLY A 327 -8.38 -1.47 5.30
N GLN A 328 -7.12 -1.38 4.88
CA GLN A 328 -6.70 -1.55 3.49
C GLN A 328 -5.67 -2.68 3.44
N CYS A 329 -5.69 -3.47 2.37
CA CYS A 329 -4.68 -4.47 2.08
C CYS A 329 -4.39 -4.53 0.58
N VAL A 330 -3.17 -4.93 0.20
CA VAL A 330 -2.74 -5.01 -1.20
C VAL A 330 -2.00 -6.32 -1.45
N ASP A 331 -2.53 -7.17 -2.33
CA ASP A 331 -1.80 -8.32 -2.86
C ASP A 331 -1.07 -7.92 -4.15
N GLN A 332 0.22 -8.21 -4.22
CA GLN A 332 1.11 -7.85 -5.31
C GLN A 332 1.60 -9.08 -6.05
N TYR A 333 1.43 -9.04 -7.37
CA TYR A 333 1.88 -10.08 -8.28
C TYR A 333 2.88 -9.49 -9.27
N GLN A 334 3.91 -10.26 -9.61
CA GLN A 334 4.87 -9.87 -10.64
C GLN A 334 5.15 -11.04 -11.57
N GLY A 335 5.53 -10.74 -12.81
CA GLY A 335 5.90 -11.74 -13.79
C GLY A 335 6.02 -11.17 -15.20
N ALA A 336 5.70 -11.99 -16.20
CA ALA A 336 5.92 -11.69 -17.60
C ALA A 336 4.60 -11.50 -18.36
N ILE A 337 4.63 -10.65 -19.38
CA ILE A 337 3.54 -10.42 -20.33
C ILE A 337 4.08 -10.47 -21.76
N GLN A 338 3.38 -11.14 -22.67
CA GLN A 338 3.78 -11.28 -24.08
C GLN A 338 2.57 -11.13 -25.00
N LYS A 339 2.76 -10.48 -26.15
CA LYS A 339 1.72 -10.34 -27.18
C LYS A 339 1.45 -11.71 -27.82
N ALA A 340 0.19 -12.15 -27.82
CA ALA A 340 -0.19 -13.43 -28.36
C ALA A 340 0.06 -13.46 -29.89
N SER A 341 0.86 -14.40 -30.36
CA SER A 341 1.12 -14.56 -31.79
C SER A 341 -0.14 -15.07 -32.51
N THR A 342 -0.55 -14.41 -33.59
CA THR A 342 -1.60 -14.90 -34.49
C THR A 342 -1.12 -16.10 -35.31
N VAL A 343 -1.00 -17.26 -34.66
CA VAL A 343 -0.68 -18.55 -35.30
C VAL A 343 -1.77 -19.55 -34.93
N SER A 344 -2.58 -19.95 -35.90
CA SER A 344 -3.61 -20.98 -35.76
C SER A 344 -2.98 -22.37 -35.61
N ILE A 345 -2.58 -22.74 -34.39
CA ILE A 345 -2.02 -24.06 -34.11
C ILE A 345 -3.15 -25.10 -34.11
N LYS A 346 -3.02 -26.11 -34.97
CA LYS A 346 -3.92 -27.29 -34.96
C LYS A 346 -3.72 -28.09 -33.67
N THR A 347 -4.82 -28.51 -33.06
CA THR A 347 -4.87 -29.39 -31.89
C THR A 347 -4.18 -30.74 -32.14
N SER A 348 -3.37 -31.18 -31.18
CA SER A 348 -2.97 -32.59 -31.01
C SER A 348 -2.89 -32.92 -29.52
N ASP A 349 -3.56 -34.00 -29.11
CA ASP A 349 -3.67 -34.44 -27.71
C ASP A 349 -2.33 -34.87 -27.09
N HIS A 350 -2.10 -34.58 -25.80
CA HIS A 350 -2.11 -35.62 -24.75
C HIS A 350 -1.92 -35.09 -23.31
N SER A 351 -2.89 -35.41 -22.45
CA SER A 351 -2.77 -35.76 -21.02
C SER A 351 -1.71 -35.11 -20.12
N ALA A 352 -2.16 -34.20 -19.24
CA ALA A 352 -1.67 -34.10 -17.85
C ALA A 352 -2.83 -33.67 -16.93
N GLN A 353 -2.97 -34.29 -15.74
CA GLN A 353 -3.99 -33.92 -14.75
C GLN A 353 -3.62 -32.63 -13.98
N PRO A 354 -4.59 -31.92 -13.38
CA PRO A 354 -4.45 -30.50 -13.10
C PRO A 354 -3.61 -30.18 -11.87
N ALA A 355 -2.63 -29.29 -12.05
CA ALA A 355 -2.35 -28.28 -11.04
C ALA A 355 -3.52 -27.28 -11.01
N ILE A 356 -3.88 -26.76 -9.83
CA ILE A 356 -4.94 -25.75 -9.70
C ILE A 356 -4.43 -24.44 -10.31
N SER A 357 -4.74 -24.21 -11.59
CA SER A 357 -4.51 -22.93 -12.27
C SER A 357 -5.51 -21.90 -11.75
N GLY A 358 -5.02 -20.94 -10.96
CA GLY A 358 -5.79 -19.79 -10.51
C GLY A 358 -6.02 -18.81 -11.66
N ASN A 359 -6.92 -19.16 -12.58
CA ASN A 359 -7.40 -18.19 -13.57
C ASN A 359 -8.21 -17.12 -12.82
N ILE A 360 -8.09 -15.86 -13.25
CA ILE A 360 -9.07 -14.83 -12.87
C ILE A 360 -10.43 -15.33 -13.41
N PRO A 361 -11.47 -15.47 -12.56
CA PRO A 361 -12.69 -16.15 -12.97
C PRO A 361 -13.43 -15.36 -14.06
N GLU A 362 -14.16 -16.06 -14.94
CA GLU A 362 -14.94 -15.43 -16.02
C GLU A 362 -15.99 -14.44 -15.50
N SER A 363 -16.40 -14.57 -14.23
CA SER A 363 -17.27 -13.66 -13.48
C SER A 363 -16.58 -12.35 -13.02
N GLY A 364 -15.32 -12.12 -13.40
CA GLY A 364 -14.59 -10.87 -13.17
C GLY A 364 -14.22 -10.63 -11.71
N LEU A 365 -13.89 -9.38 -11.37
CA LEU A 365 -13.44 -9.02 -10.02
C LEU A 365 -14.53 -9.24 -8.96
N GLU A 366 -15.81 -9.03 -9.28
CA GLU A 366 -16.90 -9.38 -8.38
C GLU A 366 -16.96 -10.88 -8.05
N GLY A 367 -16.68 -11.74 -9.03
CA GLY A 367 -16.59 -13.19 -8.82
C GLY A 367 -15.45 -13.53 -7.87
N LEU A 368 -14.27 -12.94 -8.11
CA LEU A 368 -13.11 -13.08 -7.24
C LEU A 368 -13.44 -12.65 -5.80
N LEU A 369 -14.03 -11.47 -5.61
CA LEU A 369 -14.42 -10.97 -4.29
C LEU A 369 -15.39 -11.95 -3.61
N LYS A 370 -16.46 -12.40 -4.30
CA LYS A 370 -17.47 -13.32 -3.75
C LYS A 370 -16.88 -14.61 -3.16
N ASP A 371 -15.77 -15.09 -3.69
CA ASP A 371 -15.08 -16.30 -3.21
C ASP A 371 -14.10 -16.03 -2.02
N LEU A 372 -13.76 -14.77 -1.72
CA LEU A 372 -12.89 -14.39 -0.60
C LEU A 372 -13.57 -14.67 0.75
N ARG A 373 -13.10 -15.71 1.46
CA ARG A 373 -13.59 -16.08 2.79
C ARG A 373 -12.79 -15.42 3.91
N ARG A 374 -13.32 -14.30 4.41
CA ARG A 374 -12.84 -13.47 5.55
C ARG A 374 -11.40 -12.94 5.38
N PRO A 375 -11.14 -11.65 5.70
CA PRO A 375 -9.77 -11.15 5.77
C PRO A 375 -8.93 -11.99 6.74
N MET A 376 -7.64 -12.18 6.45
CA MET A 376 -6.72 -12.58 7.51
C MET A 376 -6.79 -11.53 8.61
N ASN A 377 -6.86 -11.97 9.86
CA ASN A 377 -7.09 -11.09 10.99
C ASN A 377 -5.87 -10.16 11.17
N THR A 378 -6.00 -8.90 10.75
CA THR A 378 -4.91 -7.90 10.86
C THR A 378 -4.63 -7.47 12.29
N SER A 379 -5.41 -7.94 13.28
CA SER A 379 -4.97 -8.05 14.67
C SER A 379 -3.91 -9.17 14.80
N GLY A 380 -2.75 -8.95 14.17
CA GLY A 380 -1.66 -9.91 14.01
C GLY A 380 -0.26 -9.29 14.08
N ALA A 381 -0.15 -7.98 14.30
CA ALA A 381 1.08 -7.32 14.76
C ALA A 381 1.06 -7.02 16.28
N ALA A 382 0.15 -7.68 17.01
CA ALA A 382 0.10 -7.69 18.47
C ALA A 382 -0.12 -9.14 18.96
N GLN A 383 0.71 -9.55 19.92
CA GLN A 383 0.69 -10.84 20.64
C GLN A 383 1.13 -12.11 19.85
N ARG A 384 2.44 -12.37 19.83
CA ARG A 384 3.07 -13.24 20.85
C ARG A 384 4.58 -13.06 20.93
#